data_AF-A0A2I0J502-F1
#
_entry.id   AF-A0A2I0J502-F1
#
_cell.length_a   1.000
_cell.length_b   1.000
_cell.length_c   1.000
_cell.angle_alpha   90.00
_cell.angle_beta   90.00
_cell.angle_gamma   90.00
#
_symmetry.space_group_name_H-M   'P 1'
#
loop_
_entity.id
_entity.type
_entity.pdbx_description
1 polymer ?
#
loop_
_entity_poly.entity_id
_entity_poly.type
_entity_poly.pdbx_seq_one_letter_code
_entity_poly.pdbx_strand_id
1 'polypeptide(L)'
;MDSDAHTTPSQKAAEVDSESSENAGNEDHAPKQVHQFYFVKLHAYENPNLIKVENLIRKLEQDLILTDQKRDKKLAYRHELHLNSLHRMHKNYDDDWEWKMNRLKLLQLSLDKLCFSNNWSRGRAIKPSSTVKEINHHRLHFGLLHASKSMAKERQVLGKIKEVKNISKHSCISTEDYDDKIHNLKLEIYQKFYMKADEKRQIRQEIEQIEWEREEAIATAAVDGKMWNSLDSKENIKQQIKSLGDDMEKSRAEHMKHKSKVIFLQKELESVEDDLTSFEKQLNRIEGLNYEARQCILQWRMEQDEKNARYHQCIELMRNTQELAEKKELIALQKLSHEQVEKFMLQWSNDQAFRDDYRMKSIGSLNKRCLNIDGQRRNRDEKPISGKEPTVKISKGLKRSLQNVGEKLVM
;
A
#
# COMPACT_ATOMS: atom_id res chain seq x y z
N MET A 1 -60.09 -15.36 28.19
CA MET A 1 -59.18 -15.20 29.33
C MET A 1 -58.13 -14.17 28.97
N ASP A 2 -58.36 -12.87 28.99
CA ASP A 2 -59.50 -11.96 29.15
C ASP A 2 -58.84 -10.59 28.83
N SER A 3 -59.36 -9.85 27.84
CA SER A 3 -60.09 -8.57 28.03
C SER A 3 -59.23 -7.49 28.72
N ASP A 4 -59.00 -6.27 28.21
CA ASP A 4 -59.85 -5.30 27.52
C ASP A 4 -58.95 -4.23 26.84
N ALA A 5 -59.25 -3.79 25.61
CA ALA A 5 -59.89 -2.51 25.23
C ALA A 5 -59.04 -1.26 25.59
N HIS A 6 -58.67 -0.34 24.69
CA HIS A 6 -59.51 0.44 23.76
C HIS A 6 -58.59 1.21 22.77
N THR A 7 -58.83 1.11 21.46
CA THR A 7 -59.49 2.14 20.61
C THR A 7 -58.52 3.07 19.88
N THR A 8 -58.28 2.78 18.61
CA THR A 8 -58.00 3.78 17.55
C THR A 8 -59.24 4.66 17.34
N PRO A 9 -59.09 5.92 16.90
CA PRO A 9 -59.64 6.18 15.58
C PRO A 9 -58.82 7.11 14.67
N SER A 10 -58.79 6.70 13.42
CA SER A 10 -58.69 7.50 12.20
C SER A 10 -59.63 8.71 12.21
N GLN A 11 -59.19 9.86 11.67
CA GLN A 11 -60.12 10.82 11.06
C GLN A 11 -59.49 11.55 9.87
N LYS A 12 -60.07 11.24 8.70
CA LYS A 12 -60.02 11.97 7.44
C LYS A 12 -61.34 12.76 7.35
N ALA A 13 -61.23 13.98 6.83
CA ALA A 13 -62.24 14.92 6.35
C ALA A 13 -63.74 14.53 6.29
N ALA A 14 -64.59 15.46 6.74
CA ALA A 14 -65.89 15.89 6.20
C ALA A 14 -66.19 17.24 6.89
N GLU A 15 -66.26 18.41 6.24
CA GLU A 15 -67.34 18.92 5.37
C GLU A 15 -68.73 18.55 5.93
N VAL A 16 -69.48 19.56 6.41
CA VAL A 16 -70.95 19.69 6.35
C VAL A 16 -71.36 20.98 7.10
N ASP A 17 -71.89 21.88 6.29
CA ASP A 17 -73.13 22.64 6.41
C ASP A 17 -73.39 23.63 7.56
N SER A 18 -73.66 24.84 7.05
CA SER A 18 -74.61 25.81 7.55
C SER A 18 -75.89 25.19 8.10
N GLU A 19 -76.12 25.33 9.40
CA GLU A 19 -77.47 25.38 9.95
C GLU A 19 -77.61 26.57 10.89
N SER A 20 -78.59 27.39 10.54
CA SER A 20 -79.16 28.50 11.29
C SER A 20 -79.77 28.02 12.61
N SER A 21 -79.48 28.74 13.70
CA SER A 21 -80.24 28.65 14.94
C SER A 21 -80.44 30.06 15.51
N GLU A 22 -81.61 30.64 15.25
CA GLU A 22 -82.19 31.71 16.06
C GLU A 22 -82.53 31.14 17.45
N ASN A 23 -81.89 31.61 18.53
CA ASN A 23 -82.50 32.54 19.48
C ASN A 23 -81.69 32.72 20.79
N ALA A 24 -81.56 33.99 21.15
CA ALA A 24 -81.61 34.59 22.49
C ALA A 24 -80.68 34.07 23.61
N GLY A 25 -79.59 34.80 23.80
CA GLY A 25 -78.91 34.97 25.09
C GLY A 25 -78.15 36.29 25.08
N ASN A 26 -78.71 37.33 25.72
CA ASN A 26 -78.11 38.66 25.85
C ASN A 26 -76.78 38.58 26.62
N GLU A 27 -75.68 38.51 25.89
CA GLU A 27 -74.38 38.99 26.34
C GLU A 27 -73.91 40.09 25.39
N ASP A 28 -73.45 41.18 25.97
CA ASP A 28 -72.97 42.39 25.33
C ASP A 28 -71.82 42.07 24.35
N HIS A 29 -72.17 41.75 23.11
CA HIS A 29 -71.23 41.52 22.03
C HIS A 29 -71.19 42.76 21.15
N ALA A 30 -70.40 43.74 21.56
CA ALA A 30 -69.82 44.66 20.60
C ALA A 30 -69.21 43.81 19.45
N PRO A 31 -69.58 44.06 18.19
CA PRO A 31 -69.10 43.24 17.08
C PRO A 31 -67.56 43.28 17.11
N LYS A 32 -66.92 42.12 17.32
CA LYS A 32 -65.47 42.01 17.29
C LYS A 32 -65.02 42.54 15.93
N GLN A 33 -64.43 43.73 15.91
CA GLN A 33 -63.99 44.36 14.68
C GLN A 33 -62.80 43.56 14.14
N VAL A 34 -63.07 42.69 13.16
CA VAL A 34 -62.06 41.87 12.51
C VAL A 34 -61.38 42.72 11.44
N HIS A 35 -60.14 43.13 11.69
CA HIS A 35 -59.31 43.76 10.67
C HIS A 35 -58.61 42.68 9.82
N GLN A 36 -58.73 42.79 8.49
CA GLN A 36 -58.09 41.88 7.55
C GLN A 36 -57.09 42.65 6.70
N PHE A 37 -55.86 42.13 6.61
CA PHE A 37 -54.78 42.70 5.81
C PHE A 37 -54.25 41.64 4.85
N TYR A 38 -53.92 42.06 3.62
CA TYR A 38 -53.47 41.16 2.56
C TYR A 38 -52.00 41.40 2.25
N PHE A 39 -51.24 40.32 2.10
CA PHE A 39 -49.83 40.34 1.72
C PHE A 39 -49.60 39.33 0.61
N VAL A 40 -48.77 39.69 -0.37
CA VAL A 40 -48.45 38.77 -1.46
C VAL A 40 -47.46 37.71 -0.99
N LYS A 41 -47.81 36.44 -1.24
CA LYS A 41 -46.97 35.30 -0.88
C LYS A 41 -45.99 34.95 -1.99
N LEU A 42 -44.70 35.13 -1.73
CA LEU A 42 -43.63 34.59 -2.57
C LEU A 42 -43.28 33.16 -2.13
N HIS A 43 -42.98 32.29 -3.09
CA HIS A 43 -42.51 30.93 -2.84
C HIS A 43 -40.99 30.86 -2.99
N ALA A 44 -40.33 30.08 -2.15
CA ALA A 44 -38.91 29.81 -2.27
C ALA A 44 -38.61 28.99 -3.53
N TYR A 45 -37.45 29.26 -4.13
CA TYR A 45 -36.83 28.38 -5.10
C TYR A 45 -36.05 27.28 -4.36
N GLU A 46 -36.34 26.03 -4.72
CA GLU A 46 -35.62 24.84 -4.25
C GLU A 46 -34.96 24.15 -5.44
N ASN A 47 -33.66 23.89 -5.35
CA ASN A 47 -32.95 23.09 -6.34
C ASN A 47 -32.97 21.61 -5.93
N PRO A 48 -33.75 20.74 -6.61
CA PRO A 48 -33.86 19.32 -6.24
C PRO A 48 -32.54 18.55 -6.44
N ASN A 49 -31.60 19.08 -7.21
CA ASN A 49 -30.30 18.45 -7.42
C ASN A 49 -29.33 18.67 -6.26
N LEU A 50 -29.59 19.64 -5.36
CA LEU A 50 -28.72 19.91 -4.22
C LEU A 50 -28.61 18.68 -3.30
N ILE A 51 -29.75 18.10 -2.93
CA ILE A 51 -29.83 16.89 -2.09
C ILE A 51 -29.12 15.70 -2.77
N LYS A 52 -29.27 15.56 -4.10
CA LYS A 52 -28.62 14.49 -4.86
C LYS A 52 -27.09 14.61 -4.82
N VAL A 53 -26.54 15.81 -4.97
CA VAL A 53 -25.09 16.05 -4.91
C VAL A 53 -24.56 15.90 -3.48
N GLU A 54 -25.31 16.34 -2.47
CA GLU A 54 -24.92 16.15 -1.05
C GLU A 54 -24.80 14.67 -0.68
N ASN A 55 -25.77 13.86 -1.11
CA ASN A 55 -25.70 12.41 -0.91
C ASN A 55 -24.53 11.78 -1.68
N LEU A 56 -24.23 12.28 -2.88
CA LEU A 56 -23.06 11.84 -3.64
C LEU A 56 -21.75 12.18 -2.92
N ILE A 57 -21.60 13.39 -2.36
CA ILE A 57 -20.42 13.77 -1.60
C ILE A 57 -20.21 12.85 -0.41
N ARG A 58 -21.27 12.60 0.37
CA ARG A 58 -21.21 11.70 1.53
C ARG A 58 -20.75 10.30 1.12
N LYS A 59 -21.22 9.80 -0.01
CA LYS A 59 -20.80 8.51 -0.57
C LYS A 59 -19.34 8.53 -1.01
N LEU A 60 -18.90 9.59 -1.69
CA LEU A 60 -17.50 9.74 -2.11
C LEU A 60 -16.55 9.82 -0.90
N GLU A 61 -16.94 10.48 0.18
CA GLU A 61 -16.18 10.51 1.44
C GLU A 61 -16.05 9.11 2.06
N GLN A 62 -17.13 8.32 2.06
CA GLN A 62 -17.10 6.94 2.54
C GLN A 62 -16.19 6.06 1.66
N ASP A 63 -16.31 6.18 0.34
CA ASP A 63 -15.48 5.45 -0.62
C ASP A 63 -13.99 5.84 -0.47
N LEU A 64 -13.70 7.12 -0.17
CA LEU A 64 -12.34 7.60 0.11
C LEU A 64 -11.75 6.89 1.33
N ILE A 65 -12.45 6.91 2.47
CA ILE A 65 -12.00 6.27 3.72
C ILE A 65 -11.78 4.76 3.51
N LEU A 66 -12.72 4.08 2.86
CA LEU A 66 -12.62 2.65 2.61
C LEU A 66 -11.42 2.31 1.72
N THR A 67 -11.15 3.13 0.71
CA THR A 67 -10.02 2.93 -0.22
C THR A 67 -8.69 3.19 0.49
N ASP A 68 -8.62 4.22 1.33
CA ASP A 68 -7.44 4.56 2.13
C ASP A 68 -7.08 3.42 3.10
N GLN A 69 -8.08 2.86 3.80
CA GLN A 69 -7.88 1.69 4.67
C GLN A 69 -7.35 0.46 3.91
N LYS A 70 -7.81 0.24 2.67
CA LYS A 70 -7.29 -0.86 1.83
C LYS A 70 -5.85 -0.60 1.42
N ARG A 71 -5.52 0.64 1.05
CA ARG A 71 -4.15 1.06 0.72
C ARG A 71 -3.22 0.83 1.90
N ASP A 72 -3.60 1.25 3.10
CA ASP A 72 -2.77 1.12 4.30
C ASP A 72 -2.50 -0.35 4.67
N LYS A 73 -3.51 -1.22 4.56
CA LYS A 73 -3.34 -2.67 4.74
C LYS A 73 -2.35 -3.24 3.72
N LYS A 74 -2.43 -2.83 2.46
CA LYS A 74 -1.48 -3.25 1.42
C LYS A 74 -0.08 -2.70 1.65
N LEU A 75 0.04 -1.49 2.18
CA LEU A 75 1.31 -0.85 2.51
C LEU A 75 2.01 -1.59 3.66
N ALA A 76 1.27 -2.00 4.70
CA ALA A 76 1.79 -2.87 5.75
C ALA A 76 2.29 -4.21 5.20
N TYR A 77 1.51 -4.84 4.32
CA TYR A 77 1.90 -6.08 3.67
C TYR A 77 3.15 -5.93 2.78
N ARG A 78 3.29 -4.80 2.06
CA ARG A 78 4.50 -4.46 1.31
C ARG A 78 5.73 -4.43 2.21
N HIS A 79 5.64 -3.80 3.38
CA HIS A 79 6.75 -3.75 4.34
C HIS A 79 7.15 -5.15 4.83
N GLU A 80 6.17 -6.01 5.12
CA GLU A 80 6.43 -7.40 5.51
C GLU A 80 7.14 -8.18 4.39
N LEU A 81 6.68 -8.06 3.15
CA LEU A 81 7.33 -8.68 1.99
C LEU A 81 8.76 -8.17 1.80
N HIS A 82 9.00 -6.88 1.97
CA HIS A 82 10.32 -6.29 1.84
C HIS A 82 11.29 -6.82 2.91
N LEU A 83 10.86 -6.88 4.17
CA LEU A 83 11.65 -7.49 5.25
C LEU A 83 11.96 -8.97 4.99
N ASN A 84 10.95 -9.72 4.55
CA ASN A 84 11.11 -11.13 4.20
C ASN A 84 12.06 -11.34 3.02
N SER A 85 12.03 -10.44 2.03
CA SER A 85 12.93 -10.46 0.88
C SER A 85 14.36 -10.12 1.27
N LEU A 86 14.58 -9.04 2.02
CA LEU A 86 15.90 -8.66 2.53
C LEU A 86 16.53 -9.79 3.35
N HIS A 87 15.79 -10.34 4.33
CA HIS A 87 16.26 -11.47 5.13
C HIS A 87 16.70 -12.65 4.28
N ARG A 88 16.05 -12.87 3.13
CA ARG A 88 16.39 -13.96 2.22
C ARG A 88 17.58 -13.60 1.32
N MET A 89 17.63 -12.42 0.74
CA MET A 89 18.73 -12.01 -0.17
C MET A 89 20.12 -12.07 0.47
N HIS A 90 20.21 -11.93 1.80
CA HIS A 90 21.48 -11.87 2.53
C HIS A 90 22.17 -13.20 2.84
N LYS A 91 21.63 -14.35 2.41
CA LYS A 91 22.37 -15.61 2.52
C LYS A 91 23.37 -15.68 1.36
N ASN A 92 24.63 -15.32 1.62
CA ASN A 92 25.72 -15.36 0.63
C ASN A 92 26.11 -16.80 0.29
N TYR A 93 25.38 -17.42 -0.63
CA TYR A 93 25.65 -18.76 -1.13
C TYR A 93 26.89 -18.81 -2.04
N ASP A 94 27.22 -17.71 -2.71
CA ASP A 94 28.30 -17.66 -3.70
C ASP A 94 29.67 -17.89 -3.06
N ASP A 95 29.94 -17.28 -1.90
CA ASP A 95 31.22 -17.39 -1.19
C ASP A 95 31.45 -18.82 -0.62
N ASP A 96 30.42 -19.45 -0.02
CA ASP A 96 30.51 -20.82 0.50
C ASP A 96 30.65 -21.84 -0.64
N TRP A 97 29.91 -21.64 -1.73
CA TRP A 97 30.01 -22.49 -2.91
C TRP A 97 31.40 -22.41 -3.55
N GLU A 98 31.95 -21.20 -3.72
CA GLU A 98 33.28 -20.99 -4.27
C GLU A 98 34.36 -21.64 -3.42
N TRP A 99 34.28 -21.50 -2.09
CA TRP A 99 35.21 -22.17 -1.17
C TRP A 99 35.13 -23.69 -1.30
N LYS A 100 33.94 -24.29 -1.23
CA LYS A 100 33.76 -25.75 -1.34
C LYS A 100 34.27 -26.28 -2.68
N MET A 101 34.02 -25.56 -3.77
CA MET A 101 34.52 -25.91 -5.10
C MET A 101 36.06 -25.86 -5.17
N ASN A 102 36.68 -24.83 -4.59
CA ASN A 102 38.14 -24.72 -4.56
C ASN A 102 38.78 -25.77 -3.65
N ARG A 103 38.15 -26.10 -2.52
CA ARG A 103 38.55 -27.19 -1.62
C ARG A 103 38.50 -28.54 -2.34
N LEU A 104 37.42 -28.81 -3.09
CA LEU A 104 37.29 -30.06 -3.86
C LEU A 104 38.37 -30.18 -4.94
N LYS A 105 38.69 -29.09 -5.65
CA LYS A 105 39.81 -29.07 -6.62
C LYS A 105 41.15 -29.36 -5.95
N LEU A 106 41.39 -28.81 -4.75
CA LEU A 106 42.63 -29.02 -4.01
C LEU A 106 42.77 -30.47 -3.54
N LEU A 107 41.70 -31.06 -3.01
CA LEU A 107 41.67 -32.47 -2.59
C LEU A 107 41.84 -33.42 -3.78
N GLN A 108 41.27 -33.08 -4.94
CA GLN A 108 41.49 -33.86 -6.17
C GLN A 108 42.96 -33.81 -6.60
N LEU A 109 43.59 -32.62 -6.54
CA LEU A 109 45.00 -32.45 -6.86
C LEU A 109 45.93 -33.22 -5.90
N SER A 110 45.62 -33.23 -4.59
CA SER A 110 46.39 -33.99 -3.60
C SER A 110 46.25 -35.50 -3.81
N LEU A 111 45.03 -35.97 -4.12
CA LEU A 111 44.76 -37.36 -4.47
C LEU A 111 45.55 -37.81 -5.72
N ASP A 112 45.56 -36.98 -6.76
CA ASP A 112 46.30 -37.25 -8.00
C ASP A 112 47.80 -37.33 -7.70
N LYS A 113 48.37 -36.36 -6.97
CA LYS A 113 49.78 -36.37 -6.54
C LYS A 113 50.15 -37.62 -5.73
N LEU A 114 49.30 -38.05 -4.80
CA LEU A 114 49.51 -39.28 -4.03
C LEU A 114 49.42 -40.53 -4.91
N CYS A 115 48.54 -40.54 -5.91
CA CYS A 115 48.48 -41.62 -6.90
C CYS A 115 49.75 -41.67 -7.76
N PHE A 116 50.29 -40.53 -8.20
CA PHE A 116 51.56 -40.45 -8.92
C PHE A 116 52.75 -40.91 -8.06
N SER A 117 52.82 -40.48 -6.80
CA SER A 117 53.89 -40.86 -5.85
C SER A 117 53.88 -42.36 -5.54
N ASN A 118 52.71 -42.96 -5.30
CA ASN A 118 52.58 -44.40 -5.03
C ASN A 118 52.87 -45.30 -6.25
N ASN A 119 52.74 -44.77 -7.47
CA ASN A 119 53.14 -45.48 -8.69
C ASN A 119 54.66 -45.44 -8.93
N TRP A 120 55.38 -44.46 -8.36
CA TRP A 120 56.84 -44.36 -8.41
C TRP A 120 57.53 -45.43 -7.56
N SER A 121 57.02 -45.65 -6.34
CA SER A 121 57.53 -46.69 -5.42
C SER A 121 57.21 -48.12 -5.89
N ARG A 122 56.24 -48.28 -6.80
CA ARG A 122 55.91 -49.55 -7.47
C ARG A 122 56.72 -49.82 -8.73
N GLY A 123 57.65 -48.96 -9.10
CA GLY A 123 58.63 -49.24 -10.14
C GLY A 123 59.45 -50.47 -9.74
N ARG A 124 59.09 -51.64 -10.30
CA ARG A 124 59.85 -52.89 -10.15
C ARG A 124 61.34 -52.58 -10.32
N ALA A 125 62.16 -53.04 -9.37
CA ALA A 125 63.60 -53.03 -9.52
C ALA A 125 63.94 -53.63 -10.89
N ILE A 126 64.62 -52.85 -11.73
CA ILE A 126 65.18 -53.36 -12.98
C ILE A 126 66.11 -54.49 -12.57
N LYS A 127 65.78 -55.74 -12.94
CA LYS A 127 66.76 -56.84 -12.90
C LYS A 127 67.99 -56.34 -13.65
N PRO A 128 69.23 -56.54 -13.17
CA PRO A 128 70.45 -56.01 -13.78
C PRO A 128 70.81 -56.76 -15.09
N SER A 129 69.88 -56.80 -16.04
CA SER A 129 70.00 -57.43 -17.35
C SER A 129 68.92 -56.93 -18.31
N SER A 130 68.71 -55.61 -18.43
CA SER A 130 67.97 -55.05 -19.57
C SER A 130 68.83 -54.03 -20.29
N THR A 131 69.07 -54.31 -21.56
CA THR A 131 69.81 -53.50 -22.52
C THR A 131 69.39 -52.03 -22.52
N VAL A 132 70.38 -51.16 -22.74
CA VAL A 132 70.44 -49.68 -22.69
C VAL A 132 69.29 -48.88 -23.34
N LYS A 133 68.30 -49.52 -23.98
CA LYS A 133 67.24 -48.82 -24.73
C LYS A 133 65.95 -48.48 -23.96
N GLU A 134 65.82 -48.85 -22.69
CA GLU A 134 64.61 -48.53 -21.89
C GLU A 134 64.92 -47.72 -20.61
N ILE A 135 65.75 -46.67 -20.74
CA ILE A 135 65.86 -45.66 -19.68
C ILE A 135 64.94 -44.50 -20.05
N ASN A 136 63.84 -44.38 -19.31
CA ASN A 136 62.82 -43.34 -19.48
C ASN A 136 63.45 -41.93 -19.44
N HIS A 137 63.38 -41.18 -20.55
CA HIS A 137 64.03 -39.87 -20.74
C HIS A 137 63.69 -38.84 -19.64
N HIS A 138 62.47 -38.93 -19.11
CA HIS A 138 61.97 -38.05 -18.04
C HIS A 138 62.67 -38.32 -16.69
N ARG A 139 63.12 -39.57 -16.46
CA ARG A 139 63.80 -39.99 -15.23
C ARG A 139 65.25 -39.50 -15.19
N LEU A 140 65.91 -39.43 -16.35
CA LEU A 140 67.22 -38.81 -16.50
C LEU A 140 67.17 -37.29 -16.39
N HIS A 141 66.15 -36.65 -16.97
CA HIS A 141 66.00 -35.19 -16.94
C HIS A 141 65.82 -34.66 -15.50
N PHE A 142 65.07 -35.37 -14.66
CA PHE A 142 64.91 -35.02 -13.25
C PHE A 142 66.20 -35.25 -12.44
N GLY A 143 66.93 -36.34 -12.70
CA GLY A 143 68.23 -36.61 -12.06
C GLY A 143 69.31 -35.58 -12.40
N LEU A 144 69.34 -35.11 -13.65
CA LEU A 144 70.31 -34.11 -14.12
C LEU A 144 70.06 -32.71 -13.51
N LEU A 145 68.79 -32.33 -13.28
CA LEU A 145 68.43 -31.03 -12.71
C LEU A 145 68.86 -30.86 -11.24
N HIS A 146 68.96 -31.95 -10.48
CA HIS A 146 69.40 -31.92 -9.08
C HIS A 146 70.90 -32.15 -8.89
N ALA A 147 71.58 -32.81 -9.83
CA ALA A 147 73.02 -33.11 -9.73
C ALA A 147 73.96 -31.90 -9.88
N SER A 148 73.44 -30.71 -10.22
CA SER A 148 74.24 -29.51 -10.50
C SER A 148 74.43 -28.56 -9.31
N LYS A 149 73.97 -28.91 -8.11
CA LYS A 149 74.22 -28.14 -6.89
C LYS A 149 75.35 -28.78 -6.09
N SER A 150 76.48 -28.07 -5.94
CA SER A 150 77.62 -28.52 -5.12
C SER A 150 77.16 -28.96 -3.72
N MET A 151 77.66 -30.12 -3.25
CA MET A 151 77.45 -30.64 -1.90
C MET A 151 77.72 -29.61 -0.79
N ALA A 152 78.51 -28.58 -1.07
CA ALA A 152 78.75 -27.47 -0.15
C ALA A 152 77.53 -26.56 0.02
N LYS A 153 76.79 -26.26 -1.07
CA LYS A 153 75.54 -25.47 -1.02
C LYS A 153 74.42 -26.24 -0.33
N GLU A 154 74.32 -27.54 -0.56
CA GLU A 154 73.36 -28.39 0.16
C GLU A 154 73.68 -28.48 1.65
N ARG A 155 74.95 -28.65 2.02
CA ARG A 155 75.38 -28.65 3.44
C ARG A 155 75.16 -27.29 4.12
N GLN A 156 75.36 -26.18 3.41
CA GLN A 156 75.08 -24.83 3.90
C GLN A 156 73.58 -24.62 4.18
N VAL A 157 72.72 -25.11 3.28
CA VAL A 157 71.25 -25.07 3.46
C VAL A 157 70.83 -25.97 4.63
N LEU A 158 71.39 -27.17 4.76
CA LEU A 158 71.16 -28.06 5.90
C LEU A 158 71.63 -27.45 7.23
N GLY A 159 72.71 -26.66 7.22
CA GLY A 159 73.17 -25.90 8.38
C GLY A 159 72.16 -24.84 8.83
N LYS A 160 71.67 -24.02 7.88
CA LYS A 160 70.64 -23.00 8.13
C LYS A 160 69.32 -23.60 8.61
N ILE A 161 68.92 -24.74 8.05
CA ILE A 161 67.74 -25.51 8.44
C ILE A 161 67.82 -26.00 9.89
N LYS A 162 69.01 -26.46 10.33
CA LYS A 162 69.23 -26.87 11.73
C LYS A 162 69.17 -25.71 12.72
N GLU A 163 69.56 -24.52 12.30
CA GLU A 163 69.54 -23.30 13.13
C GLU A 163 68.09 -22.82 13.37
N VAL A 164 67.23 -22.89 12.35
CA VAL A 164 65.78 -22.60 12.44
C VAL A 164 65.05 -23.63 13.32
N LYS A 165 65.51 -24.88 13.32
CA LYS A 165 64.91 -26.00 14.08
C LYS A 165 64.98 -25.85 15.60
N ASN A 166 65.91 -25.05 16.13
CA ASN A 166 66.04 -24.84 17.58
C ASN A 166 65.03 -23.84 18.16
N ILE A 167 64.21 -23.18 17.32
CA ILE A 167 63.35 -22.07 17.75
C ILE A 167 61.87 -22.49 17.90
N SER A 168 61.38 -23.47 17.13
CA SER A 168 59.94 -23.81 17.12
C SER A 168 59.66 -25.24 17.60
N LYS A 169 59.08 -25.36 18.80
CA LYS A 169 58.47 -26.57 19.35
C LYS A 169 56.96 -26.34 19.47
N HIS A 170 56.24 -26.34 18.36
CA HIS A 170 54.79 -26.36 18.40
C HIS A 170 54.19 -27.56 17.66
N SER A 171 53.09 -28.04 18.23
CA SER A 171 52.35 -29.24 17.86
C SER A 171 51.82 -29.17 16.43
N CYS A 172 51.96 -30.26 15.68
CA CYS A 172 51.54 -30.36 14.28
C CYS A 172 50.01 -30.51 14.15
N ILE A 173 49.33 -29.39 13.92
CA ILE A 173 47.98 -29.32 13.35
C ILE A 173 48.13 -29.43 11.81
N SER A 174 47.20 -30.11 11.11
CA SER A 174 47.27 -30.23 9.64
C SER A 174 47.01 -28.87 8.98
N THR A 175 47.67 -28.57 7.86
CA THR A 175 47.39 -27.36 7.06
C THR A 175 45.92 -27.25 6.65
N GLU A 176 45.25 -28.39 6.53
CA GLU A 176 43.83 -28.50 6.18
C GLU A 176 42.90 -28.02 7.29
N ASP A 177 43.26 -28.20 8.56
CA ASP A 177 42.46 -27.78 9.73
C ASP A 177 42.44 -26.26 9.87
N TYR A 178 43.55 -25.58 9.52
CA TYR A 178 43.64 -24.13 9.50
C TYR A 178 42.70 -23.52 8.45
N ASP A 179 42.67 -24.09 7.23
CA ASP A 179 41.82 -23.61 6.14
C ASP A 179 40.32 -23.76 6.49
N ASP A 180 39.93 -24.86 7.13
CA ASP A 180 38.56 -25.10 7.56
C ASP A 180 38.16 -24.15 8.70
N LYS A 181 39.07 -23.87 9.64
CA LYS A 181 38.82 -22.93 10.74
C LYS A 181 38.67 -21.48 10.24
N ILE A 182 39.52 -21.04 9.32
CA ILE A 182 39.43 -19.73 8.66
C ILE A 182 38.09 -19.62 7.91
N HIS A 183 37.68 -20.66 7.19
CA HIS A 183 36.40 -20.67 6.47
C HIS A 183 35.20 -20.56 7.41
N ASN A 184 35.17 -21.34 8.49
CA ASN A 184 34.07 -21.30 9.46
C ASN A 184 33.91 -19.94 10.13
N LEU A 185 35.02 -19.29 10.49
CA LEU A 185 35.00 -17.93 11.07
C LEU A 185 34.56 -16.88 10.05
N LYS A 186 35.00 -17.00 8.78
CA LYS A 186 34.51 -16.15 7.69
C LYS A 186 33.00 -16.35 7.51
N LEU A 187 32.53 -17.60 7.48
CA LEU A 187 31.12 -17.96 7.35
C LEU A 187 30.27 -17.40 8.50
N GLU A 188 30.78 -17.41 9.73
CA GLU A 188 30.09 -16.85 10.90
C GLU A 188 29.84 -15.33 10.75
N ILE A 189 30.83 -14.58 10.25
CA ILE A 189 30.68 -13.16 9.93
C ILE A 189 29.59 -12.95 8.87
N TYR A 190 29.51 -13.82 7.85
CA TYR A 190 28.57 -13.67 6.73
C TYR A 190 27.14 -14.12 7.09
N GLN A 191 26.97 -15.09 7.97
CA GLN A 191 25.65 -15.62 8.34
C GLN A 191 24.93 -14.79 9.41
N LYS A 192 25.67 -14.10 10.30
CA LYS A 192 25.07 -13.27 11.36
C LYS A 192 24.86 -11.82 10.91
N PHE A 193 23.65 -11.54 10.42
CA PHE A 193 23.25 -10.22 9.93
C PHE A 193 23.34 -9.09 10.99
N TYR A 194 23.01 -9.39 12.24
CA TYR A 194 23.05 -8.43 13.36
C TYR A 194 24.27 -8.64 14.28
N MET A 195 25.45 -8.89 13.70
CA MET A 195 26.68 -8.92 14.49
C MET A 195 27.12 -7.50 14.85
N LYS A 196 27.52 -7.29 16.11
CA LYS A 196 28.09 -6.01 16.53
C LYS A 196 29.42 -5.77 15.82
N ALA A 197 29.74 -4.50 15.57
CA ALA A 197 30.99 -4.13 14.90
C ALA A 197 32.23 -4.68 15.63
N ASP A 198 32.19 -4.75 16.97
CA ASP A 198 33.26 -5.27 17.82
C ASP A 198 33.41 -6.79 17.70
N GLU A 199 32.32 -7.55 17.70
CA GLU A 199 32.32 -9.00 17.47
C GLU A 199 32.89 -9.32 16.09
N LYS A 200 32.48 -8.55 15.06
CA LYS A 200 33.01 -8.67 13.70
C LYS A 200 34.50 -8.36 13.62
N ARG A 201 35.00 -7.47 14.48
CA ARG A 201 36.41 -7.10 14.56
C ARG A 201 37.22 -8.18 15.27
N GLN A 202 36.70 -8.78 16.33
CA GLN A 202 37.33 -9.90 17.04
C GLN A 202 37.52 -11.11 16.11
N ILE A 203 36.49 -11.51 15.37
CA ILE A 203 36.60 -12.64 14.45
C ILE A 203 37.60 -12.36 13.32
N ARG A 204 37.69 -11.11 12.83
CA ARG A 204 38.75 -10.72 11.86
C ARG A 204 40.15 -10.88 12.43
N GLN A 205 40.38 -10.50 13.68
CA GLN A 205 41.67 -10.66 14.36
C GLN A 205 42.01 -12.14 14.59
N GLU A 206 41.01 -12.95 14.92
CA GLU A 206 41.19 -14.40 15.05
C GLU A 206 41.57 -15.04 13.70
N ILE A 207 40.95 -14.62 12.60
CA ILE A 207 41.33 -15.06 11.24
C ILE A 207 42.79 -14.69 10.94
N GLU A 208 43.20 -13.45 11.19
CA GLU A 208 44.58 -12.99 10.96
C GLU A 208 45.58 -13.82 11.78
N GLN A 209 45.25 -14.14 13.04
CA GLN A 209 46.09 -14.98 13.88
C GLN A 209 46.21 -16.40 13.34
N ILE A 210 45.10 -17.01 12.93
CA ILE A 210 45.08 -18.38 12.38
C ILE A 210 45.82 -18.43 11.03
N GLU A 211 45.70 -17.37 10.20
CA GLU A 211 46.46 -17.22 8.96
C GLU A 211 47.98 -17.15 9.23
N TRP A 212 48.39 -16.40 10.25
CA TRP A 212 49.80 -16.33 10.68
C TRP A 212 50.33 -17.67 11.20
N GLU A 213 49.59 -18.34 12.09
CA GLU A 213 49.96 -19.65 12.63
C GLU A 213 50.10 -20.72 11.53
N ARG A 214 49.22 -20.66 10.52
CA ARG A 214 49.28 -21.53 9.34
C ARG A 214 50.56 -21.31 8.53
N GLU A 215 50.93 -20.06 8.28
CA GLU A 215 52.16 -19.74 7.53
C GLU A 215 53.43 -20.19 8.28
N GLU A 216 53.46 -20.02 9.61
CA GLU A 216 54.56 -20.49 10.45
C GLU A 216 54.67 -22.03 10.43
N ALA A 217 53.54 -22.73 10.53
CA ALA A 217 53.49 -24.19 10.46
C ALA A 217 54.01 -24.72 9.10
N ILE A 218 53.61 -24.07 8.00
CA ILE A 218 54.08 -24.40 6.64
C ILE A 218 55.60 -24.21 6.53
N ALA A 219 56.12 -23.08 7.01
CA ALA A 219 57.55 -22.79 6.99
C ALA A 219 58.35 -23.84 7.80
N THR A 220 57.84 -24.20 8.98
CA THR A 220 58.46 -25.19 9.87
C THR A 220 58.47 -26.60 9.24
N ALA A 221 57.35 -27.03 8.64
CA ALA A 221 57.22 -28.34 8.01
C ALA A 221 58.12 -28.50 6.76
N ALA A 222 58.30 -27.42 5.99
CA ALA A 222 59.20 -27.39 4.84
C ALA A 222 60.67 -27.54 5.25
N VAL A 223 61.09 -26.87 6.33
CA VAL A 223 62.43 -26.94 6.92
C VAL A 223 62.73 -28.35 7.47
N ASP A 224 61.73 -28.99 8.09
CA ASP A 224 61.89 -30.33 8.67
C ASP A 224 61.88 -31.48 7.64
N GLY A 225 61.61 -31.19 6.36
CA GLY A 225 61.48 -32.20 5.29
C GLY A 225 60.28 -33.14 5.45
N LYS A 226 59.43 -32.89 6.46
CA LYS A 226 58.23 -33.67 6.80
C LYS A 226 56.97 -33.22 6.05
N MET A 227 57.11 -32.25 5.15
CA MET A 227 56.00 -31.69 4.35
C MET A 227 55.17 -32.78 3.65
N TRP A 228 55.79 -33.91 3.30
CA TRP A 228 55.13 -35.05 2.63
C TRP A 228 54.59 -36.13 3.57
N ASN A 229 55.04 -36.16 4.83
CA ASN A 229 54.54 -37.10 5.85
C ASN A 229 53.22 -36.63 6.48
N SER A 230 52.80 -35.41 6.15
CA SER A 230 51.56 -34.77 6.58
C SER A 230 50.38 -35.02 5.64
N LEU A 231 50.58 -35.71 4.51
CA LEU A 231 49.50 -35.97 3.56
C LEU A 231 48.54 -37.00 4.15
N ASP A 232 47.28 -36.60 4.20
CA ASP A 232 46.18 -37.41 4.64
C ASP A 232 46.09 -38.72 3.83
N SER A 233 45.56 -39.78 4.44
CA SER A 233 45.53 -41.08 3.77
C SER A 233 44.72 -41.00 2.47
N LYS A 234 45.11 -41.77 1.44
CA LYS A 234 44.37 -41.82 0.16
C LYS A 234 42.88 -42.10 0.35
N GLU A 235 42.53 -42.88 1.37
CA GLU A 235 41.14 -43.22 1.70
C GLU A 235 40.44 -42.06 2.40
N ASN A 236 41.11 -41.35 3.32
CA ASN A 236 40.59 -40.13 3.96
C ASN A 236 40.24 -39.06 2.92
N ILE A 237 41.16 -38.79 1.96
CA ILE A 237 40.93 -37.77 0.92
C ILE A 237 39.73 -38.15 0.04
N LYS A 238 39.57 -39.43 -0.31
CA LYS A 238 38.40 -39.90 -1.06
C LYS A 238 37.10 -39.72 -0.27
N GLN A 239 37.11 -40.02 1.03
CA GLN A 239 35.95 -39.82 1.90
C GLN A 239 35.60 -38.33 2.02
N GLN A 240 36.59 -37.46 2.19
CA GLN A 240 36.41 -36.00 2.21
C GLN A 240 35.86 -35.46 0.89
N ILE A 241 36.36 -35.91 -0.27
CA ILE A 241 35.81 -35.52 -1.58
C ILE A 241 34.34 -35.93 -1.70
N LYS A 242 33.99 -37.14 -1.24
CA LYS A 242 32.62 -37.64 -1.28
C LYS A 242 31.70 -36.83 -0.37
N SER A 243 32.09 -36.64 0.90
CA SER A 243 31.28 -35.88 1.87
C SER A 243 31.09 -34.43 1.44
N LEU A 244 32.16 -33.78 0.95
CA LEU A 244 32.10 -32.41 0.44
C LEU A 244 31.22 -32.31 -0.81
N GLY A 245 31.27 -33.32 -1.69
CA GLY A 245 30.40 -33.42 -2.86
C GLY A 245 28.92 -33.52 -2.49
N ASP A 246 28.57 -34.40 -1.54
CA ASP A 246 27.20 -34.57 -1.04
C ASP A 246 26.68 -33.29 -0.38
N ASP A 247 27.52 -32.60 0.41
CA ASP A 247 27.19 -31.32 1.05
C ASP A 247 26.99 -30.18 0.05
N MET A 248 27.80 -30.13 -1.02
CA MET A 248 27.60 -29.17 -2.11
C MET A 248 26.27 -29.38 -2.82
N GLU A 249 25.91 -30.62 -3.15
CA GLU A 249 24.65 -30.92 -3.84
C GLU A 249 23.44 -30.53 -2.97
N LYS A 250 23.51 -30.82 -1.66
CA LYS A 250 22.50 -30.39 -0.69
C LYS A 250 22.40 -28.86 -0.62
N SER A 251 23.53 -28.17 -0.49
CA SER A 251 23.59 -26.69 -0.46
C SER A 251 23.01 -26.09 -1.75
N ARG A 252 23.31 -26.68 -2.91
CA ARG A 252 22.76 -26.28 -4.21
C ARG A 252 21.24 -26.41 -4.26
N ALA A 253 20.70 -27.53 -3.79
CA ALA A 253 19.25 -27.73 -3.74
C ALA A 253 18.55 -26.71 -2.82
N GLU A 254 19.12 -26.43 -1.65
CA GLU A 254 18.62 -25.41 -0.72
C GLU A 254 18.68 -23.99 -1.33
N HIS A 255 19.79 -23.66 -2.00
CA HIS A 255 19.95 -22.39 -2.70
C HIS A 255 18.92 -22.21 -3.81
N MET A 256 18.67 -23.24 -4.63
CA MET A 256 17.66 -23.17 -5.68
C MET A 256 16.26 -22.93 -5.11
N LYS A 257 15.89 -23.64 -4.04
CA LYS A 257 14.61 -23.42 -3.33
C LYS A 257 14.50 -22.00 -2.80
N HIS A 258 15.59 -21.47 -2.26
CA HIS A 258 15.68 -20.12 -1.74
C HIS A 258 15.54 -19.06 -2.84
N LYS A 259 16.28 -19.21 -3.94
CA LYS A 259 16.21 -18.35 -5.12
C LYS A 259 14.80 -18.33 -5.73
N SER A 260 14.14 -19.48 -5.84
CA SER A 260 12.74 -19.54 -6.27
C SER A 260 11.81 -18.76 -5.33
N LYS A 261 12.05 -18.82 -4.02
CA LYS A 261 11.27 -18.05 -3.02
C LYS A 261 11.51 -16.53 -3.16
N VAL A 262 12.75 -16.11 -3.38
CA VAL A 262 13.09 -14.69 -3.64
C VAL A 262 12.37 -14.18 -4.87
N ILE A 263 12.44 -14.92 -5.99
CA ILE A 263 11.76 -14.55 -7.25
C ILE A 263 10.24 -14.47 -7.03
N PHE A 264 9.67 -15.40 -6.27
CA PHE A 264 8.25 -15.36 -5.93
C PHE A 264 7.89 -14.10 -5.13
N LEU A 265 8.65 -13.78 -4.07
CA LEU A 265 8.43 -12.58 -3.26
C LEU A 265 8.60 -11.29 -4.07
N GLN A 266 9.53 -11.27 -5.03
CA GLN A 266 9.72 -10.13 -5.93
C GLN A 266 8.49 -9.90 -6.81
N LYS A 267 7.93 -10.95 -7.41
CA LYS A 267 6.70 -10.85 -8.20
C LYS A 267 5.50 -10.44 -7.36
N GLU A 268 5.41 -10.95 -6.13
CA GLU A 268 4.36 -10.58 -5.19
C GLU A 268 4.49 -9.11 -4.78
N LEU A 269 5.71 -8.62 -4.58
CA LEU A 269 6.00 -7.21 -4.32
C LEU A 269 5.60 -6.31 -5.49
N GLU A 270 5.93 -6.69 -6.73
CA GLU A 270 5.51 -5.99 -7.95
C GLU A 270 3.99 -5.89 -8.03
N SER A 271 3.27 -7.00 -7.79
CA SER A 271 1.80 -7.01 -7.76
C SER A 271 1.23 -6.09 -6.68
N VAL A 272 1.86 -6.01 -5.50
CA VAL A 272 1.42 -5.10 -4.43
C VAL A 272 1.68 -3.64 -4.78
N GLU A 273 2.78 -3.35 -5.48
CA GLU A 273 3.07 -2.00 -5.98
C GLU A 273 2.06 -1.58 -7.04
N ASP A 274 1.68 -2.46 -7.96
CA ASP A 274 0.61 -2.23 -8.93
C ASP A 274 -0.73 -1.94 -8.24
N ASP A 275 -1.10 -2.70 -7.21
CA ASP A 275 -2.29 -2.46 -6.40
C ASP A 275 -2.25 -1.08 -5.72
N LEU A 276 -1.11 -0.69 -5.13
CA LEU A 276 -0.93 0.61 -4.48
C LEU A 276 -1.09 1.76 -5.47
N THR A 277 -0.48 1.68 -6.66
CA THR A 277 -0.64 2.71 -7.70
C THR A 277 -2.09 2.77 -8.21
N SER A 278 -2.80 1.63 -8.25
CA SER A 278 -4.22 1.59 -8.57
C SER A 278 -5.06 2.31 -7.51
N PHE A 279 -4.79 2.07 -6.22
CA PHE A 279 -5.47 2.77 -5.13
C PHE A 279 -5.20 4.28 -5.14
N GLU A 280 -3.97 4.72 -5.38
CA GLU A 280 -3.65 6.16 -5.53
C GLU A 280 -4.44 6.80 -6.67
N LYS A 281 -4.52 6.13 -7.84
CA LYS A 281 -5.34 6.60 -8.96
C LYS A 281 -6.82 6.67 -8.61
N GLN A 282 -7.33 5.71 -7.83
CA GLN A 282 -8.72 5.72 -7.37
C GLN A 282 -8.99 6.87 -6.38
N LEU A 283 -8.11 7.07 -5.40
CA LEU A 283 -8.21 8.16 -4.42
C LEU A 283 -8.21 9.52 -5.13
N ASN A 284 -7.25 9.77 -6.02
CA ASN A 284 -7.17 11.02 -6.79
C ASN A 284 -8.44 11.29 -7.62
N ARG A 285 -9.06 10.24 -8.18
CA ARG A 285 -10.35 10.37 -8.89
C ARG A 285 -11.49 10.73 -7.95
N ILE A 286 -11.56 10.10 -6.78
CA ILE A 286 -12.59 10.36 -5.77
C ILE A 286 -12.45 11.79 -5.26
N GLU A 287 -11.23 12.23 -4.92
CA GLU A 287 -10.94 13.59 -4.46
C GLU A 287 -11.30 14.64 -5.51
N GLY A 288 -10.92 14.42 -6.77
CA GLY A 288 -11.28 15.32 -7.87
C GLY A 288 -12.80 15.45 -8.03
N LEU A 289 -13.52 14.33 -8.00
CA LEU A 289 -14.99 14.35 -8.06
C LEU A 289 -15.62 15.01 -6.84
N ASN A 290 -15.07 14.79 -5.64
CA ASN A 290 -15.56 15.38 -4.40
C ASN A 290 -15.36 16.91 -4.41
N TYR A 291 -14.19 17.37 -4.87
CA TYR A 291 -13.90 18.79 -5.06
C TYR A 291 -14.88 19.43 -6.06
N GLU A 292 -15.06 18.83 -7.25
CA GLU A 292 -16.03 19.32 -8.24
C GLU A 292 -17.45 19.38 -7.67
N ALA A 293 -17.88 18.34 -6.95
CA ALA A 293 -19.20 18.27 -6.34
C ALA A 293 -19.42 19.39 -5.30
N ARG A 294 -18.41 19.66 -4.46
CA ARG A 294 -18.46 20.76 -3.48
C ARG A 294 -18.53 22.12 -4.14
N GLN A 295 -17.74 22.35 -5.19
CA GLN A 295 -17.81 23.60 -5.95
C GLN A 295 -19.19 23.80 -6.59
N CYS A 296 -19.79 22.74 -7.15
CA CYS A 296 -21.16 22.80 -7.67
C CYS A 296 -22.18 23.15 -6.57
N ILE A 297 -22.10 22.53 -5.39
CA ILE A 297 -23.01 22.87 -4.28
C ILE A 297 -22.87 24.32 -3.86
N LEU A 298 -21.64 24.82 -3.71
CA LEU A 298 -21.40 26.20 -3.30
C LEU A 298 -22.03 27.17 -4.30
N GLN A 299 -21.80 26.96 -5.60
CA GLN A 299 -22.39 27.77 -6.66
C GLN A 299 -23.93 27.72 -6.63
N TRP A 300 -24.52 26.53 -6.49
CA TRP A 300 -25.98 26.41 -6.46
C TRP A 300 -26.61 27.02 -5.22
N ARG A 301 -25.94 26.96 -4.07
CA ARG A 301 -26.40 27.64 -2.85
C ARG A 301 -26.38 29.16 -3.04
N MET A 302 -25.31 29.70 -3.61
CA MET A 302 -25.26 31.14 -3.94
C MET A 302 -26.35 31.55 -4.92
N GLU A 303 -26.55 30.80 -6.01
CA GLU A 303 -27.64 31.07 -6.96
C GLU A 303 -29.03 30.95 -6.31
N GLN A 304 -29.19 29.99 -5.40
CA GLN A 304 -30.44 29.79 -4.67
C GLN A 304 -30.72 30.96 -3.73
N ASP A 305 -29.72 31.42 -2.98
CA ASP A 305 -29.82 32.57 -2.09
C ASP A 305 -30.15 33.85 -2.87
N GLU A 306 -29.52 34.06 -4.03
CA GLU A 306 -29.81 35.18 -4.93
C GLU A 306 -31.25 35.13 -5.45
N LYS A 307 -31.69 33.96 -5.95
CA LYS A 307 -33.08 33.75 -6.42
C LYS A 307 -34.11 33.86 -5.29
N ASN A 308 -33.69 33.62 -4.05
CA ASN A 308 -34.53 33.66 -2.85
C ASN A 308 -34.44 34.98 -2.09
N ALA A 309 -33.63 35.95 -2.50
CA ALA A 309 -33.50 37.23 -1.81
C ALA A 309 -34.86 37.90 -1.55
N ARG A 310 -35.75 37.92 -2.56
CA ARG A 310 -37.12 38.45 -2.42
C ARG A 310 -37.99 37.61 -1.48
N TYR A 311 -37.83 36.30 -1.49
CA TYR A 311 -38.54 35.41 -0.57
C TYR A 311 -38.12 35.66 0.89
N HIS A 312 -36.82 35.82 1.14
CA HIS A 312 -36.30 36.18 2.47
C HIS A 312 -36.81 37.56 2.93
N GLN A 313 -36.85 38.55 2.03
CA GLN A 313 -37.48 39.85 2.31
C GLN A 313 -38.97 39.69 2.67
N CYS A 314 -39.71 38.82 1.99
CA CYS A 314 -41.10 38.52 2.36
C CYS A 314 -41.19 37.87 3.75
N ILE A 315 -40.29 36.96 4.12
CA ILE A 315 -40.28 36.39 5.48
C ILE A 315 -40.04 37.47 6.53
N GLU A 316 -39.09 38.38 6.30
CA GLU A 316 -38.82 39.49 7.21
C GLU A 316 -40.02 40.43 7.32
N LEU A 317 -40.65 40.78 6.20
CA LEU A 317 -41.91 41.53 6.20
C LEU A 317 -42.98 40.82 7.02
N MET A 318 -43.13 39.50 6.87
CA MET A 318 -44.10 38.71 7.64
C MET A 318 -43.78 38.65 9.15
N ARG A 319 -42.49 38.70 9.52
CA ARG A 319 -42.09 38.82 10.93
C ARG A 319 -42.47 40.20 11.47
N ASN A 320 -42.18 41.26 10.73
CA ASN A 320 -42.51 42.63 11.11
C ASN A 320 -44.03 42.83 11.23
N THR A 321 -44.82 42.25 10.32
CA THR A 321 -46.29 42.32 10.39
C THR A 321 -46.83 41.61 11.63
N GLN A 322 -46.23 40.48 11.99
CA GLN A 322 -46.57 39.76 13.22
C GLN A 322 -46.25 40.61 14.47
N GLU A 323 -45.07 41.24 14.53
CA GLU A 323 -44.70 42.13 15.64
C GLU A 323 -45.65 43.34 15.77
N LEU A 324 -46.04 43.96 14.65
CA LEU A 324 -47.01 45.07 14.65
C LEU A 324 -48.42 44.62 15.06
N ALA A 325 -48.82 43.42 14.65
CA ALA A 325 -50.10 42.83 15.05
C ALA A 325 -50.13 42.54 16.56
N GLU A 326 -49.03 42.03 17.13
CA GLU A 326 -48.89 41.81 18.58
C GLU A 326 -48.96 43.12 19.36
N LYS A 327 -48.37 44.21 18.83
CA LYS A 327 -48.46 45.57 19.38
C LYS A 327 -49.81 46.27 19.13
N LYS A 328 -50.70 45.66 18.34
CA LYS A 328 -52.00 46.22 17.91
C LYS A 328 -51.88 47.55 17.15
N GLU A 329 -50.78 47.76 16.43
CA GLU A 329 -50.53 48.98 15.65
C GLU A 329 -51.26 48.92 14.29
N LEU A 330 -52.58 49.12 14.31
CA LEU A 330 -53.46 48.93 13.13
C LEU A 330 -53.10 49.85 11.96
N ILE A 331 -52.80 51.13 12.22
CA ILE A 331 -52.47 52.10 11.16
C ILE A 331 -51.16 51.73 10.47
N ALA A 332 -50.15 51.31 11.25
CA ALA A 332 -48.86 50.88 10.71
C ALA A 332 -49.03 49.61 9.86
N LEU A 333 -49.86 48.66 10.31
CA LEU A 333 -50.13 47.42 9.59
C LEU A 333 -50.89 47.66 8.27
N GLN A 334 -51.87 48.58 8.28
CA GLN A 334 -52.58 49.00 7.06
C GLN A 334 -51.63 49.63 6.04
N LYS A 335 -50.78 50.55 6.50
CA LYS A 335 -49.78 51.21 5.66
C LYS A 335 -48.80 50.19 5.06
N LEU A 336 -48.28 49.27 5.88
CA LEU A 336 -47.34 48.23 5.46
C LEU A 336 -47.95 47.28 4.42
N SER A 337 -49.22 46.87 4.61
CA SER A 337 -49.96 46.05 3.65
C SER A 337 -50.15 46.79 2.32
N HIS A 338 -50.59 48.05 2.35
CA HIS A 338 -50.81 48.83 1.15
C HIS A 338 -49.51 49.07 0.37
N GLU A 339 -48.43 49.46 1.05
CA GLU A 339 -47.11 49.68 0.43
C GLU A 339 -46.54 48.41 -0.21
N GLN A 340 -46.71 47.25 0.42
CA GLN A 340 -46.23 45.97 -0.11
C GLN A 340 -46.99 45.58 -1.39
N VAL A 341 -48.31 45.75 -1.40
CA VAL A 341 -49.16 45.45 -2.56
C VAL A 341 -48.86 46.41 -3.71
N GLU A 342 -48.76 47.72 -3.46
CA GLU A 342 -48.42 48.71 -4.48
C GLU A 342 -47.05 48.41 -5.11
N LYS A 343 -46.03 48.13 -4.29
CA LYS A 343 -44.70 47.75 -4.78
C LYS A 343 -44.75 46.49 -5.64
N PHE A 344 -45.54 45.50 -5.23
CA PHE A 344 -45.76 44.29 -6.03
C PHE A 344 -46.46 44.61 -7.35
N MET A 345 -47.54 45.39 -7.35
CA MET A 345 -48.32 45.72 -8.55
C MET A 345 -47.51 46.54 -9.56
N LEU A 346 -46.62 47.42 -9.07
CA LEU A 346 -45.66 48.15 -9.90
C LEU A 346 -44.68 47.19 -10.59
N GLN A 347 -44.11 46.22 -9.87
CA GLN A 347 -43.23 45.21 -10.47
C GLN A 347 -44.01 44.29 -11.42
N TRP A 348 -45.21 43.88 -11.02
CA TRP A 348 -46.08 43.01 -11.81
C TRP A 348 -46.47 43.65 -13.12
N SER A 349 -46.68 44.97 -13.19
CA SER A 349 -47.06 45.65 -14.44
C SER A 349 -45.85 45.91 -15.34
N ASN A 350 -44.70 46.25 -14.75
CA ASN A 350 -43.55 46.77 -15.51
C ASN A 350 -42.47 45.73 -15.83
N ASP A 351 -42.37 44.62 -15.11
CA ASP A 351 -41.30 43.62 -15.29
C ASP A 351 -41.86 42.25 -15.72
N GLN A 352 -41.61 41.88 -16.98
CA GLN A 352 -42.00 40.57 -17.51
C GLN A 352 -41.22 39.42 -16.85
N ALA A 353 -39.93 39.61 -16.57
CA ALA A 353 -39.11 38.58 -15.96
C ALA A 353 -39.58 38.29 -14.52
N PHE A 354 -40.03 39.32 -13.80
CA PHE A 354 -40.69 39.17 -12.50
C PHE A 354 -41.95 38.30 -12.59
N ARG A 355 -42.84 38.58 -13.56
CA ARG A 355 -44.06 37.81 -13.76
C ARG A 355 -43.76 36.34 -14.05
N ASP A 356 -42.79 36.08 -14.91
CA ASP A 356 -42.42 34.72 -15.31
C ASP A 356 -41.77 33.94 -14.16
N ASP A 357 -40.88 34.57 -13.38
CA ASP A 357 -40.30 33.96 -12.17
C ASP A 357 -41.37 33.65 -11.11
N TYR A 358 -42.29 34.58 -10.85
CA TYR A 358 -43.39 34.38 -9.89
C TYR A 358 -44.32 33.24 -10.31
N ARG A 359 -44.69 33.18 -11.61
CA ARG A 359 -45.50 32.08 -12.17
C ARG A 359 -44.76 30.75 -12.00
N MET A 360 -43.48 30.70 -12.38
CA MET A 360 -42.64 29.49 -12.26
C MET A 360 -42.56 28.97 -10.82
N LYS A 361 -42.29 29.84 -9.85
CA LYS A 361 -42.22 29.47 -8.42
C LYS A 361 -43.58 29.02 -7.86
N SER A 362 -44.68 29.51 -8.42
CA SER A 362 -46.03 29.15 -8.00
C SER A 362 -46.49 27.77 -8.50
N ILE A 363 -45.86 27.22 -9.55
CA ILE A 363 -46.23 25.93 -10.16
C ILE A 363 -46.32 24.80 -9.13
N GLY A 364 -45.34 24.69 -8.21
CA GLY A 364 -45.33 23.64 -7.19
C GLY A 364 -46.57 23.68 -6.28
N SER A 365 -46.98 24.89 -5.87
CA SER A 365 -48.17 25.13 -5.06
C SER A 365 -49.47 24.85 -5.84
N LEU A 366 -49.52 25.25 -7.11
CA LEU A 366 -50.65 24.96 -8.00
C LEU A 366 -50.81 23.44 -8.21
N ASN A 367 -49.72 22.73 -8.47
CA ASN A 367 -49.73 21.28 -8.65
C ASN A 367 -50.22 20.55 -7.40
N LYS A 368 -49.76 20.93 -6.19
CA LYS A 368 -50.23 20.36 -4.90
C LYS A 368 -51.73 20.55 -4.68
N ARG A 369 -52.29 21.67 -5.14
CA ARG A 369 -53.72 21.98 -5.04
C ARG A 369 -54.55 21.47 -6.22
N CYS A 370 -53.92 20.76 -7.17
CA CYS A 370 -54.54 20.32 -8.42
C CYS A 370 -55.16 21.47 -9.22
N LEU A 371 -54.46 22.61 -9.31
CA LEU A 371 -54.89 23.78 -10.07
C LEU A 371 -54.09 23.98 -11.37
N ASN A 372 -54.71 24.64 -12.34
CA ASN A 372 -54.15 25.08 -13.62
C ASN A 372 -53.41 26.42 -13.40
N ILE A 373 -52.69 26.90 -14.43
CA ILE A 373 -52.00 28.21 -14.38
C ILE A 373 -53.00 29.36 -14.11
N ASP A 374 -54.23 29.22 -14.63
CA ASP A 374 -55.32 30.20 -14.45
C ASP A 374 -56.06 30.04 -13.11
N GLY A 375 -55.62 29.13 -12.24
CA GLY A 375 -56.19 28.92 -10.90
C GLY A 375 -57.46 28.06 -10.86
N GLN A 376 -57.91 27.52 -11.99
CA GLN A 376 -59.03 26.56 -12.07
C GLN A 376 -58.60 25.15 -11.62
N ARG A 377 -59.53 24.28 -11.20
CA ARG A 377 -59.21 22.88 -10.87
C ARG A 377 -58.90 22.08 -12.14
N ARG A 378 -57.82 21.30 -12.12
CA ARG A 378 -57.45 20.36 -13.18
C ARG A 378 -58.45 19.21 -13.27
N ASN A 379 -58.76 18.80 -14.50
CA ASN A 379 -59.53 17.58 -14.73
C ASN A 379 -58.73 16.33 -14.32
N ARG A 380 -59.40 15.21 -14.02
CA ARG A 380 -58.74 13.97 -13.54
C ARG A 380 -57.67 13.44 -14.49
N ASP A 381 -57.80 13.72 -15.79
CA ASP A 381 -56.90 13.21 -16.83
C ASP A 381 -55.76 14.20 -17.19
N GLU A 382 -55.78 15.41 -16.62
CA GLU A 382 -54.80 16.46 -16.91
C GLU A 382 -53.50 16.29 -16.12
N LYS A 383 -52.38 16.16 -16.85
CA LYS A 383 -51.04 16.01 -16.28
C LYS A 383 -50.64 17.25 -15.45
N PRO A 384 -49.80 17.09 -14.40
CA PRO A 384 -49.23 18.21 -13.66
C PRO A 384 -48.45 19.16 -14.56
N ILE A 385 -48.43 20.43 -14.19
CA ILE A 385 -47.68 21.46 -14.90
C ILE A 385 -46.18 21.15 -14.74
N SER A 386 -45.47 20.92 -15.84
CA SER A 386 -44.02 20.67 -15.83
C SER A 386 -43.25 22.00 -15.84
N GLY A 387 -42.47 22.27 -14.79
CA GLY A 387 -41.48 23.34 -14.83
C GLY A 387 -40.26 22.94 -15.67
N LYS A 388 -39.62 23.88 -16.36
CA LYS A 388 -38.32 23.64 -16.99
C LYS A 388 -37.30 23.30 -15.89
N GLU A 389 -36.69 22.12 -15.97
CA GLU A 389 -35.55 21.79 -15.10
C GLU A 389 -34.42 22.79 -15.36
N PRO A 390 -33.76 23.29 -14.32
CA PRO A 390 -32.60 24.14 -14.50
C PRO A 390 -31.54 23.37 -15.29
N THR A 391 -31.16 23.89 -16.46
CA THR A 391 -30.06 23.38 -17.27
C THR A 391 -28.75 23.71 -16.56
N VAL A 392 -28.33 22.83 -15.67
CA VAL A 392 -27.08 23.03 -14.95
C VAL A 392 -25.90 22.50 -15.76
N LYS A 393 -24.88 23.33 -15.93
CA LYS A 393 -23.58 22.95 -16.49
C LYS A 393 -22.82 22.11 -15.47
N ILE A 394 -23.05 20.81 -15.47
CA ILE A 394 -22.32 19.84 -14.66
C ILE A 394 -21.24 19.16 -15.52
N SER A 395 -20.07 18.86 -14.92
CA SER A 395 -19.03 18.10 -15.61
C SER A 395 -19.56 16.73 -16.06
N LYS A 396 -19.06 16.20 -17.19
CA LYS A 396 -19.47 14.87 -17.69
C LYS A 396 -19.19 13.74 -16.67
N GLY A 397 -18.20 13.94 -15.79
CA GLY A 397 -17.87 13.02 -14.70
C GLY A 397 -18.94 13.02 -13.62
N LEU A 398 -19.24 14.20 -13.07
CA LEU A 398 -20.24 14.36 -12.01
C LEU A 398 -21.66 13.99 -12.48
N LYS A 399 -21.99 14.29 -13.76
CA LYS A 399 -23.28 13.91 -14.35
C LYS A 399 -23.49 12.39 -14.39
N ARG A 400 -22.45 11.62 -14.76
CA ARG A 400 -22.50 10.15 -14.75
C ARG A 400 -22.63 9.60 -13.33
N SER A 401 -21.90 10.18 -12.37
CA SER A 401 -21.98 9.77 -10.96
C SER A 401 -23.37 10.03 -10.36
N LEU A 402 -24.01 11.14 -10.71
CA LEU A 402 -25.38 11.45 -10.27
C LEU A 402 -26.43 10.50 -10.85
N GLN A 403 -26.25 10.06 -12.09
CA GLN A 403 -27.14 9.10 -12.75
C GLN A 403 -27.06 7.72 -12.07
N ASN A 404 -25.85 7.28 -11.71
CA ASN A 404 -25.62 6.02 -10.99
C ASN A 404 -26.15 6.00 -9.54
N VAL A 405 -26.31 7.17 -8.89
CA VAL A 405 -26.92 7.28 -7.56
C VAL A 405 -28.45 7.16 -7.65
N GLY A 406 -29.05 7.66 -8.72
CA GLY A 406 -30.50 7.57 -8.95
C GLY A 406 -31.00 6.13 -9.16
N GLU A 407 -30.22 5.28 -9.82
CA GLU A 407 -30.58 3.87 -10.07
C GLU A 407 -30.50 2.98 -8.82
N LYS A 408 -29.65 3.33 -7.84
CA LYS A 408 -29.51 2.56 -6.59
C LYS A 408 -30.55 2.91 -5.50
N LEU A 409 -31.40 3.92 -5.73
CA LEU A 409 -32.50 4.26 -4.82
C LEU A 409 -33.87 3.71 -5.26
N VAL A 410 -33.91 3.03 -6.42
CA VAL A 410 -35.14 2.44 -7.00
C VAL A 410 -35.12 0.90 -6.92
N MET A 411 -34.07 0.31 -6.35
CA MET A 411 -34.05 -1.07 -5.85
C MET A 411 -33.89 -1.05 -4.34
#